data_AF-A0A8C0FN86-F1
#
_entry.id   AF-A0A8C0FN86-F1
#
_cell.length_a   1.000
_cell.length_b   1.000
_cell.length_c   1.000
_cell.angle_alpha   90.00
_cell.angle_beta   90.00
_cell.angle_gamma   90.00
#
_symmetry.space_group_name_H-M   'P 1'
#
loop_
_entity.id
_entity.type
_entity.pdbx_description
1 polymer ?
#
loop_
_entity_poly.entity_id
_entity_poly.type
_entity_poly.pdbx_seq_one_letter_code
_entity_poly.pdbx_strand_id
1 'polypeptide(L)'
;MAFHVAVKLFKMLIEIGSGRESPRSTGIISLIRFFMCLHFHFSGIFKGFLDEVMKKYGSLVPLCEKDVMGRLKEVFNEDFSHRKPFITREIMKYREKHPKTSTCNFRVFYNKHMLDMDDLATLEGQNWLNDQIINMYGELVMDAVPEKVHFFNSFFHRQLVTKGYNGVKRWTKKVDLFKKTLLLIPIHLEVHWSLITVNIPSRIISFYDSQGIHFKFCVENIRKYLLTEAKEKNRPEFLQGWQTAVTKCIPQQKNDSDCGVFVLQYCKCLALDQPFQFSQEDMPRVRKRIYKELCERQLID
;
A
#
# COMPACT_ATOMS: atom_id res chain seq x y z
N MET A 1 11.40 15.17 -36.19
CA MET A 1 11.90 13.79 -35.92
C MET A 1 12.43 13.64 -34.49
N ALA A 2 13.36 14.51 -34.03
CA ALA A 2 13.95 14.46 -32.68
C ALA A 2 12.94 14.53 -31.51
N PHE A 3 11.90 15.37 -31.61
CA PHE A 3 10.85 15.50 -30.58
C PHE A 3 10.06 14.20 -30.35
N HIS A 4 9.66 13.53 -31.43
CA HIS A 4 8.94 12.25 -31.35
C HIS A 4 9.81 11.13 -30.77
N VAL A 5 11.11 11.14 -31.08
CA VAL A 5 12.09 10.21 -30.52
C VAL A 5 12.29 10.48 -29.02
N ALA A 6 12.43 11.75 -28.61
CA ALA A 6 12.55 12.12 -27.20
C ALA A 6 11.33 11.71 -26.35
N VAL A 7 10.10 11.89 -26.88
CA VAL A 7 8.87 11.45 -26.21
C VAL A 7 8.76 9.91 -26.12
N LYS A 8 9.19 9.19 -27.16
CA LYS A 8 9.19 7.72 -27.19
C LYS A 8 10.25 7.12 -26.25
N LEU A 9 11.41 7.77 -26.18
CA LEU A 9 12.49 7.47 -25.25
C LEU A 9 12.12 7.80 -23.78
N PHE A 10 11.34 8.87 -23.58
CA PHE A 10 10.78 9.23 -22.28
C PHE A 10 9.76 8.20 -21.76
N LYS A 11 8.87 7.70 -22.63
CA LYS A 11 7.98 6.58 -22.30
C LYS A 11 8.76 5.33 -21.88
N MET A 12 9.85 5.01 -22.58
CA MET A 12 10.75 3.92 -22.20
C MET A 12 11.41 4.15 -20.84
N LEU A 13 11.83 5.37 -20.49
CA LEU A 13 12.44 5.63 -19.18
C LEU A 13 11.45 5.52 -18.01
N ILE A 14 10.19 5.91 -18.21
CA ILE A 14 9.15 5.75 -17.19
C ILE A 14 8.78 4.27 -16.99
N GLU A 15 8.80 3.46 -18.04
CA GLU A 15 8.63 2.01 -17.94
C GLU A 15 9.84 1.30 -17.31
N ILE A 16 11.06 1.80 -17.51
CA ILE A 16 12.30 1.24 -16.97
C ILE A 16 12.52 1.62 -15.49
N GLY A 17 11.92 2.71 -15.00
CA GLY A 17 12.05 3.17 -13.61
C GLY A 17 11.52 2.24 -12.51
N SER A 18 11.10 1.01 -12.85
CA SER A 18 10.69 -0.05 -11.93
C SER A 18 11.65 -1.26 -11.90
N GLY A 19 12.80 -1.21 -12.59
CA GLY A 19 13.77 -2.32 -12.60
C GLY A 19 15.20 -1.87 -12.91
N ARG A 20 16.18 -2.56 -12.32
CA ARG A 20 17.63 -2.26 -12.36
C ARG A 20 18.13 -1.73 -13.71
N GLU A 21 18.96 -0.68 -13.64
CA GLU A 21 19.58 0.00 -14.79
C GLU A 21 20.29 -0.98 -15.74
N SER A 22 20.08 -0.80 -17.05
CA SER A 22 20.81 -1.52 -18.10
C SER A 22 21.68 -0.54 -18.91
N PRO A 23 22.76 -0.98 -19.58
CA PRO A 23 23.62 -0.10 -20.39
C PRO A 23 22.90 0.64 -21.54
N ARG A 24 21.67 0.23 -21.89
CA ARG A 24 20.84 0.91 -22.91
C ARG A 24 20.05 2.09 -22.34
N SER A 25 19.76 2.14 -21.03
CA SER A 25 19.01 3.25 -20.42
C SER A 25 19.88 4.50 -20.21
N THR A 26 21.19 4.34 -20.00
CA THR A 26 22.13 5.46 -19.78
C THR A 26 22.30 6.36 -21.01
N GLY A 27 22.40 5.80 -22.22
CA GLY A 27 22.50 6.59 -23.46
C GLY A 27 21.23 7.39 -23.76
N ILE A 28 20.07 6.84 -23.41
CA ILE A 28 18.76 7.48 -23.58
C ILE A 28 18.59 8.65 -22.59
N ILE A 29 18.99 8.46 -21.33
CA ILE A 29 18.99 9.52 -20.30
C ILE A 29 19.90 10.68 -20.73
N SER A 30 21.09 10.38 -21.27
CA SER A 30 22.02 11.42 -21.73
C SER A 30 21.46 12.25 -22.89
N LEU A 31 20.74 11.62 -23.83
CA LEU A 31 20.12 12.31 -24.95
C LEU A 31 18.94 13.20 -24.49
N ILE A 32 18.15 12.73 -23.52
CA ILE A 32 17.05 13.53 -22.95
C ILE A 32 17.59 14.70 -22.12
N ARG A 33 18.65 14.51 -21.34
CA ARG A 33 19.36 15.60 -20.64
C ARG A 33 19.79 16.70 -21.60
N PHE A 34 20.36 16.33 -22.75
CA PHE A 34 20.73 17.30 -23.80
C PHE A 34 19.53 18.11 -24.31
N PHE A 35 18.38 17.47 -24.56
CA PHE A 35 17.17 18.16 -24.99
C PHE A 35 16.53 19.03 -23.89
N MET A 36 16.73 18.70 -22.61
CA MET A 36 16.22 19.49 -21.48
C MET A 36 16.95 20.83 -21.30
N CYS A 37 18.21 20.94 -21.74
CA CYS A 37 18.93 22.22 -21.79
C CYS A 37 18.29 23.23 -22.75
N LEU A 38 17.52 22.79 -23.75
CA LEU A 38 16.80 23.65 -24.69
C LEU A 38 15.39 23.98 -24.17
N HIS A 39 15.14 25.27 -23.88
CA HIS A 39 13.91 25.76 -23.23
C HIS A 39 12.60 25.30 -23.93
N PHE A 40 12.59 25.29 -25.27
CA PHE A 40 11.42 24.94 -26.07
C PHE A 40 11.08 23.43 -26.03
N HIS A 41 12.07 22.57 -25.80
CA HIS A 41 11.85 21.13 -25.68
C HIS A 41 11.47 20.71 -24.27
N PHE A 42 11.90 21.46 -23.26
CA PHE A 42 11.58 21.18 -21.86
C PHE A 42 10.08 21.28 -21.55
N SER A 43 9.33 22.25 -22.09
CA SER A 43 7.87 22.33 -21.85
C SER A 43 7.11 21.10 -22.37
N GLY A 44 7.43 20.62 -23.58
CA GLY A 44 6.80 19.42 -24.16
C GLY A 44 7.14 18.14 -23.40
N ILE A 45 8.41 17.98 -22.99
CA ILE A 45 8.86 16.86 -22.15
C ILE A 45 8.19 16.92 -20.78
N PHE A 46 8.11 18.11 -20.18
CA PHE A 46 7.50 18.31 -18.87
C PHE A 46 5.99 18.05 -18.89
N LYS A 47 5.27 18.45 -19.94
CA LYS A 47 3.85 18.09 -20.10
C LYS A 47 3.65 16.58 -20.17
N GLY A 48 4.46 15.87 -20.99
CA GLY A 48 4.41 14.41 -21.06
C GLY A 48 4.75 13.74 -19.73
N PHE A 49 5.67 14.32 -18.95
CA PHE A 49 5.94 13.89 -17.58
C PHE A 49 4.72 14.05 -16.66
N LEU A 50 4.05 15.20 -16.69
CA LEU A 50 2.84 15.42 -15.89
C LEU A 50 1.71 14.44 -16.28
N ASP A 51 1.54 14.16 -17.57
CA ASP A 51 0.57 13.16 -18.06
C ASP A 51 0.85 11.77 -17.48
N GLU A 52 2.11 11.33 -17.46
CA GLU A 52 2.49 10.04 -16.90
C GLU A 52 2.37 10.00 -15.36
N VAL A 53 2.65 11.10 -14.67
CA VAL A 53 2.40 11.21 -13.22
C VAL A 53 0.91 11.07 -12.93
N MET A 54 0.04 11.75 -13.68
CA MET A 54 -1.41 11.65 -13.51
C MET A 54 -1.94 10.26 -13.84
N LYS A 55 -1.38 9.60 -14.86
CA LYS A 55 -1.72 8.19 -15.19
C LYS A 55 -1.28 7.20 -14.13
N LYS A 56 -0.24 7.52 -13.35
CA LYS A 56 0.31 6.62 -12.33
C LYS A 56 -0.27 6.85 -10.94
N TYR A 57 -0.61 8.09 -10.58
CA TYR A 57 -1.03 8.47 -9.22
C TYR A 57 -2.37 9.20 -9.16
N GLY A 58 -3.12 9.24 -10.25
CA GLY A 58 -4.43 9.89 -10.29
C GLY A 58 -4.39 11.36 -9.87
N SER A 59 -5.53 11.88 -9.42
CA SER A 59 -5.70 13.27 -8.99
C SER A 59 -5.67 13.49 -7.47
N LEU A 60 -5.66 12.40 -6.70
CA LEU A 60 -5.68 12.41 -5.23
C LEU A 60 -4.34 12.83 -4.61
N VAL A 61 -3.23 12.63 -5.34
CA VAL A 61 -1.97 13.30 -5.03
C VAL A 61 -1.93 14.56 -5.89
N PRO A 62 -2.19 15.76 -5.32
CA PRO A 62 -2.07 16.98 -6.09
C PRO A 62 -0.66 17.04 -6.69
N LEU A 63 -0.53 17.42 -7.97
CA LEU A 63 0.76 17.69 -8.60
C LEU A 63 1.47 18.84 -7.85
N CYS A 64 2.04 18.58 -6.68
CA CYS A 64 2.66 19.60 -5.86
C CYS A 64 4.09 19.78 -6.33
N GLU A 65 4.57 21.02 -6.28
CA GLU A 65 5.89 21.37 -6.78
C GLU A 65 6.98 20.47 -6.18
N LYS A 66 6.93 20.23 -4.86
CA LYS A 66 7.90 19.40 -4.15
C LYS A 66 7.97 17.97 -4.70
N ASP A 67 6.83 17.33 -4.91
CA ASP A 67 6.76 15.94 -5.39
C ASP A 67 7.18 15.83 -6.85
N VAL A 68 6.75 16.78 -7.69
CA VAL A 68 7.16 16.85 -9.10
C VAL A 68 8.67 17.05 -9.19
N MET A 69 9.23 17.97 -8.41
CA MET A 69 10.67 18.23 -8.36
C MET A 69 11.47 17.01 -7.87
N GLY A 70 10.99 16.34 -6.83
CA GLY A 70 11.61 15.11 -6.32
C GLY A 70 11.67 14.02 -7.40
N ARG A 71 10.56 13.82 -8.12
CA ARG A 71 10.47 12.83 -9.21
C ARG A 71 11.32 13.21 -10.42
N LEU A 72 11.36 14.48 -10.80
CA LEU A 72 12.27 14.95 -11.84
C LEU A 72 13.72 14.65 -11.47
N LYS A 73 14.10 14.90 -10.21
CA LYS A 73 15.42 14.56 -9.70
C LYS A 73 15.69 13.06 -9.73
N GLU A 74 14.73 12.21 -9.34
CA GLU A 74 14.87 10.75 -9.41
C GLU A 74 15.04 10.25 -10.85
N VAL A 75 14.18 10.70 -11.76
CA VAL A 75 14.16 10.22 -13.16
C VAL A 75 15.37 10.69 -13.95
N PHE A 76 15.81 11.94 -13.73
CA PHE A 76 16.88 12.55 -14.51
C PHE A 76 18.22 12.62 -13.78
N ASN A 77 18.24 12.27 -12.50
CA ASN A 77 19.40 12.38 -11.61
C ASN A 77 20.10 13.75 -11.75
N GLU A 78 19.28 14.82 -11.66
CA GLU A 78 19.69 16.23 -11.84
C GLU A 78 18.88 17.15 -10.89
N ASP A 79 19.49 18.26 -10.45
CA ASP A 79 18.82 19.27 -9.64
C ASP A 79 18.12 20.33 -10.50
N PHE A 80 16.78 20.35 -10.43
CA PHE A 80 15.94 21.30 -11.14
C PHE A 80 15.59 22.57 -10.33
N SER A 81 16.21 22.80 -9.17
CA SER A 81 15.90 23.96 -8.31
C SER A 81 15.94 25.29 -9.05
N HIS A 82 16.87 25.46 -9.99
CA HIS A 82 16.99 26.64 -10.85
C HIS A 82 15.78 26.88 -11.78
N ARG A 83 15.00 25.83 -12.09
CA ARG A 83 13.80 25.90 -12.94
C ARG A 83 12.49 25.93 -12.16
N LYS A 84 12.55 26.04 -10.83
CA LYS A 84 11.38 26.05 -9.97
C LYS A 84 10.27 26.99 -10.47
N PRO A 85 10.51 28.29 -10.78
CA PRO A 85 9.45 29.19 -11.25
C PRO A 85 8.77 28.75 -12.55
N PHE A 86 9.51 28.09 -13.45
CA PHE A 86 8.97 27.53 -14.68
C PHE A 86 8.09 26.32 -14.38
N ILE A 87 8.59 25.39 -13.55
CA ILE A 87 7.89 24.15 -13.17
C ILE A 87 6.57 24.48 -12.46
N THR A 88 6.58 25.41 -11.51
CA THR A 88 5.37 25.87 -10.82
C THR A 88 4.34 26.40 -11.81
N ARG A 89 4.76 27.23 -12.77
CA ARG A 89 3.88 27.82 -13.79
C ARG A 89 3.27 26.76 -14.70
N GLU A 90 4.06 25.80 -15.16
CA GLU A 90 3.57 24.74 -16.04
C GLU A 90 2.65 23.75 -15.31
N ILE A 91 2.89 23.47 -14.02
CA ILE A 91 1.95 22.71 -13.16
C ILE A 91 0.60 23.44 -13.05
N MET A 92 0.61 24.76 -12.82
CA MET A 92 -0.62 25.55 -12.72
C MET A 92 -1.41 25.49 -14.04
N LYS A 93 -0.75 25.76 -15.18
CA LYS A 93 -1.37 25.64 -16.51
C LYS A 93 -1.91 24.24 -16.79
N TYR A 94 -1.20 23.20 -16.35
CA TYR A 94 -1.62 21.83 -16.53
C TYR A 94 -2.93 21.54 -15.76
N ARG A 95 -3.01 21.98 -14.50
CA ARG A 95 -4.20 21.86 -13.65
C ARG A 95 -5.40 22.63 -14.19
N GLU A 96 -5.18 23.83 -14.71
CA GLU A 96 -6.24 24.64 -15.34
C GLU A 96 -6.84 23.93 -16.58
N LYS A 97 -6.00 23.23 -17.35
CA LYS A 97 -6.44 22.50 -18.55
C LYS A 97 -7.02 21.12 -18.28
N HIS A 98 -6.75 20.54 -17.11
CA HIS A 98 -7.21 19.21 -16.70
C HIS A 98 -7.89 19.31 -15.33
N PRO A 99 -9.14 19.81 -15.28
CA PRO A 99 -9.91 19.84 -14.05
C PRO A 99 -10.07 18.42 -13.47
N LYS A 100 -10.31 18.32 -12.16
CA LYS A 100 -10.41 17.05 -11.39
C LYS A 100 -11.31 15.97 -12.02
N THR A 101 -12.20 16.33 -12.93
CA THR A 101 -13.10 15.46 -13.68
C THR A 101 -12.43 14.55 -14.72
N SER A 102 -11.21 14.83 -15.19
CA SER A 102 -10.55 14.02 -16.23
C SER A 102 -9.98 12.67 -15.75
N THR A 103 -10.08 12.34 -14.46
CA THR A 103 -9.57 11.07 -13.89
C THR A 103 -10.64 9.99 -13.69
N CYS A 104 -11.82 10.10 -14.30
CA CYS A 104 -12.95 9.16 -14.05
C CYS A 104 -12.65 7.67 -14.37
N ASN A 105 -11.52 7.37 -15.03
CA ASN A 105 -11.11 6.02 -15.41
C ASN A 105 -9.78 5.57 -14.78
N PHE A 106 -9.22 6.31 -13.81
CA PHE A 106 -8.00 5.87 -13.14
C PHE A 106 -8.28 4.62 -12.31
N ARG A 107 -7.47 3.58 -12.51
CA ARG A 107 -7.58 2.30 -11.80
C ARG A 107 -6.19 1.74 -11.52
N VAL A 108 -6.02 1.16 -10.34
CA VAL A 108 -4.82 0.42 -9.96
C VAL A 108 -5.17 -1.06 -9.87
N PHE A 109 -4.46 -1.89 -10.61
CA PHE A 109 -4.64 -3.34 -10.59
C PHE A 109 -3.46 -4.02 -9.92
N TYR A 110 -3.74 -4.93 -9.00
CA TYR A 110 -2.73 -5.79 -8.39
C TYR A 110 -3.34 -7.14 -7.99
N ASN A 111 -2.73 -8.23 -8.45
CA ASN A 111 -3.29 -9.57 -8.34
C ASN A 111 -4.75 -9.59 -8.85
N LYS A 112 -5.70 -9.94 -7.97
CA LYS A 112 -7.15 -9.97 -8.23
C LYS A 112 -7.87 -8.67 -7.86
N HIS A 113 -7.15 -7.70 -7.30
CA HIS A 113 -7.71 -6.44 -6.80
C HIS A 113 -7.65 -5.35 -7.87
N MET A 114 -8.70 -4.52 -7.86
CA MET A 114 -8.81 -3.33 -8.68
C MET A 114 -9.29 -2.21 -7.75
N LEU A 115 -8.50 -1.15 -7.66
CA LEU A 115 -8.88 0.07 -6.94
C LEU A 115 -9.25 1.14 -7.95
N ASP A 116 -10.41 1.75 -7.79
CA ASP A 116 -10.77 2.96 -8.51
C ASP A 116 -10.47 4.22 -7.68
N MET A 117 -10.92 5.36 -8.17
CA MET A 117 -10.70 6.64 -7.49
C MET A 117 -11.51 6.78 -6.20
N ASP A 118 -12.67 6.12 -6.08
CA ASP A 118 -13.48 6.17 -4.86
C ASP A 118 -12.81 5.36 -3.75
N ASP A 119 -12.27 4.18 -4.09
CA ASP A 119 -11.45 3.39 -3.16
C ASP A 119 -10.24 4.20 -2.67
N LEU A 120 -9.49 4.78 -3.61
CA LEU A 120 -8.29 5.53 -3.30
C LEU A 120 -8.58 6.83 -2.53
N ALA A 121 -9.75 7.43 -2.74
CA ALA A 121 -10.17 8.63 -2.01
C ALA A 121 -10.38 8.37 -0.52
N THR A 122 -10.56 7.12 -0.11
CA THR A 122 -10.60 6.76 1.31
C THR A 122 -9.27 7.03 2.04
N LEU A 123 -8.15 7.14 1.32
CA LEU A 123 -6.86 7.54 1.88
C LEU A 123 -6.71 9.06 2.03
N GLU A 124 -7.61 9.87 1.48
CA GLU A 124 -7.55 11.33 1.58
C GLU A 124 -8.02 11.83 2.95
N GLY A 125 -7.27 12.80 3.51
CA GLY A 125 -7.66 13.49 4.73
C GLY A 125 -7.95 12.54 5.89
N GLN A 126 -9.17 12.61 6.42
CA GLN A 126 -9.69 11.81 7.53
C GLN A 126 -10.79 10.85 7.07
N ASN A 127 -10.79 10.44 5.79
CA ASN A 127 -11.74 9.44 5.32
C ASN A 127 -11.42 8.06 5.90
N TRP A 128 -12.46 7.24 6.09
CA TRP A 128 -12.33 5.89 6.59
C TRP A 128 -11.90 4.95 5.47
N LEU A 129 -10.88 4.12 5.72
CA LEU A 129 -10.43 3.14 4.74
C LEU A 129 -11.51 2.08 4.51
N ASN A 130 -11.70 1.72 3.25
CA ASN A 130 -12.57 0.61 2.88
C ASN A 130 -11.81 -0.73 2.81
N ASP A 131 -12.55 -1.80 2.60
CA ASP A 131 -12.01 -3.15 2.49
C ASP A 131 -11.11 -3.36 1.27
N GLN A 132 -11.33 -2.65 0.16
CA GLN A 132 -10.50 -2.79 -1.03
C GLN A 132 -9.06 -2.33 -0.76
N ILE A 133 -8.90 -1.17 -0.11
CA ILE A 133 -7.60 -0.66 0.33
C ILE A 133 -6.94 -1.64 1.31
N ILE A 134 -7.67 -2.11 2.33
CA ILE A 134 -7.13 -3.04 3.33
C ILE A 134 -6.63 -4.33 2.66
N ASN A 135 -7.43 -4.91 1.78
CA ASN A 135 -7.14 -6.18 1.14
C ASN A 135 -5.99 -6.09 0.13
N MET A 136 -6.00 -5.08 -0.74
CA MET A 136 -4.93 -4.93 -1.73
C MET A 136 -3.59 -4.61 -1.06
N TYR A 137 -3.58 -3.77 -0.02
CA TYR A 137 -2.35 -3.52 0.74
C TYR A 137 -1.85 -4.76 1.48
N GLY A 138 -2.76 -5.58 2.02
CA GLY A 138 -2.43 -6.86 2.64
C GLY A 138 -1.72 -7.83 1.70
N GLU A 139 -2.09 -7.84 0.42
CA GLU A 139 -1.40 -8.63 -0.62
C GLU A 139 0.02 -8.08 -0.88
N LEU A 140 0.23 -6.76 -0.90
CA LEU A 140 1.58 -6.16 -0.98
C LEU A 140 2.46 -6.57 0.21
N VAL A 141 1.88 -6.62 1.42
CA VAL A 141 2.58 -7.08 2.63
C VAL A 141 2.97 -8.55 2.52
N MET A 142 2.08 -9.41 2.01
CA MET A 142 2.41 -10.81 1.77
C MET A 142 3.53 -10.96 0.74
N ASP A 143 3.47 -10.25 -0.38
CA ASP A 143 4.43 -10.40 -1.46
C ASP A 143 5.82 -9.85 -1.11
N ALA A 144 5.92 -8.92 -0.16
CA ALA A 144 7.19 -8.45 0.39
C ALA A 144 7.91 -9.52 1.24
N VAL A 145 7.16 -10.40 1.91
CA VAL A 145 7.70 -11.46 2.80
C VAL A 145 6.93 -12.79 2.66
N PRO A 146 6.93 -13.40 1.45
CA PRO A 146 5.97 -14.43 1.06
C PRO A 146 6.07 -15.71 1.88
N GLU A 147 7.27 -16.08 2.33
CA GLU A 147 7.47 -17.29 3.15
C GLU A 147 7.07 -17.07 4.62
N LYS A 148 7.08 -15.82 5.09
CA LYS A 148 6.92 -15.48 6.51
C LYS A 148 5.47 -15.22 6.89
N VAL A 149 4.76 -14.44 6.08
CA VAL A 149 3.45 -13.86 6.44
C VAL A 149 2.34 -14.47 5.60
N HIS A 150 1.18 -14.67 6.24
CA HIS A 150 -0.08 -14.80 5.51
C HIS A 150 -1.08 -13.76 6.02
N PHE A 151 -1.55 -12.91 5.12
CA PHE A 151 -2.60 -11.94 5.37
C PHE A 151 -3.94 -12.50 4.94
N PHE A 152 -4.90 -12.53 5.85
CA PHE A 152 -6.27 -12.92 5.53
C PHE A 152 -7.02 -11.75 4.93
N ASN A 153 -7.83 -12.03 3.92
CA ASN A 153 -8.80 -11.07 3.42
C ASN A 153 -9.75 -10.62 4.56
N SER A 154 -10.10 -9.33 4.59
CA SER A 154 -10.89 -8.68 5.65
C SER A 154 -12.26 -9.30 5.90
N PHE A 155 -12.83 -10.01 4.93
CA PHE A 155 -14.10 -10.72 5.07
C PHE A 155 -13.97 -12.06 5.83
N PHE A 156 -12.75 -12.56 6.06
CA PHE A 156 -12.50 -13.87 6.67
C PHE A 156 -13.16 -14.00 8.04
N HIS A 157 -12.90 -13.07 8.97
CA HIS A 157 -13.44 -13.17 10.33
C HIS A 157 -14.97 -13.12 10.33
N ARG A 158 -15.58 -12.22 9.54
CA ARG A 158 -17.03 -12.15 9.40
C ARG A 158 -17.61 -13.47 8.88
N GLN A 159 -17.01 -14.03 7.83
CA GLN A 159 -17.44 -15.29 7.25
C GLN A 159 -17.29 -16.46 8.25
N LEU A 160 -16.21 -16.47 9.03
CA LEU A 160 -15.97 -17.45 10.09
C LEU A 160 -17.04 -17.35 11.19
N VAL A 161 -17.38 -16.15 11.63
CA VAL A 161 -18.42 -15.93 12.65
C VAL A 161 -19.79 -16.38 12.14
N THR A 162 -20.15 -16.02 10.90
CA THR A 162 -21.49 -16.29 10.37
C THR A 162 -21.67 -17.75 9.93
N LYS A 163 -20.64 -18.38 9.33
CA LYS A 163 -20.77 -19.71 8.71
C LYS A 163 -19.90 -20.79 9.35
N GLY A 164 -19.18 -20.46 10.41
CA GLY A 164 -18.23 -21.36 11.06
C GLY A 164 -17.07 -21.77 10.14
N TYR A 165 -16.29 -22.75 10.60
CA TYR A 165 -15.14 -23.29 9.86
C TYR A 165 -15.51 -23.73 8.43
N ASN A 166 -16.66 -24.38 8.25
CA ASN A 166 -17.11 -24.86 6.94
C ASN A 166 -17.26 -23.74 5.89
N GLY A 167 -17.58 -22.52 6.31
CA GLY A 167 -17.68 -21.36 5.42
C GLY A 167 -16.35 -20.78 4.96
N VAL A 168 -15.25 -21.10 5.67
CA VAL A 168 -13.90 -20.58 5.39
C VAL A 168 -12.86 -21.65 5.06
N LYS A 169 -13.15 -22.95 5.25
CA LYS A 169 -12.20 -24.06 5.03
C LYS A 169 -11.48 -24.09 3.69
N ARG A 170 -12.08 -23.50 2.65
CA ARG A 170 -11.49 -23.44 1.29
C ARG A 170 -10.59 -22.23 1.06
N TRP A 171 -10.61 -21.23 1.96
CA TRP A 171 -9.85 -19.99 1.82
C TRP A 171 -8.34 -20.25 1.92
N THR A 172 -7.96 -21.27 2.68
CA THR A 172 -6.57 -21.73 2.86
C THR A 172 -6.24 -22.97 2.04
N LYS A 173 -7.04 -23.32 1.02
CA LYS A 173 -6.85 -24.56 0.25
C LYS A 173 -5.45 -24.66 -0.39
N LYS A 174 -4.86 -23.52 -0.77
CA LYS A 174 -3.57 -23.43 -1.46
C LYS A 174 -2.41 -22.99 -0.56
N VAL A 175 -2.62 -22.85 0.75
CA VAL A 175 -1.60 -22.37 1.69
C VAL A 175 -1.61 -23.22 2.96
N ASP A 176 -0.43 -23.60 3.42
CA ASP A 176 -0.26 -24.22 4.74
C ASP A 176 0.07 -23.14 5.76
N LEU A 177 -0.95 -22.72 6.54
CA LEU A 177 -0.80 -21.67 7.55
C LEU A 177 0.27 -21.99 8.58
N PHE A 178 0.43 -23.27 8.92
CA PHE A 178 1.32 -23.72 9.99
C PHE A 178 2.80 -23.72 9.58
N LYS A 179 3.09 -23.47 8.30
CA LYS A 179 4.46 -23.19 7.81
C LYS A 179 4.82 -21.72 7.85
N LYS A 180 3.84 -20.82 8.07
CA LYS A 180 4.09 -19.38 8.20
C LYS A 180 4.61 -19.06 9.58
N THR A 181 5.29 -17.91 9.69
CA THR A 181 5.70 -17.36 10.99
C THR A 181 4.58 -16.54 11.61
N LEU A 182 3.90 -15.74 10.79
CA LEU A 182 2.93 -14.75 11.24
C LEU A 182 1.67 -14.79 10.37
N LEU A 183 0.51 -14.85 11.01
CA LEU A 183 -0.78 -14.59 10.37
C LEU A 183 -1.24 -13.19 10.73
N LEU A 184 -1.72 -12.43 9.74
CA LEU A 184 -2.32 -11.11 9.90
C LEU A 184 -3.80 -11.22 9.55
N ILE A 185 -4.70 -10.90 10.49
CA ILE A 185 -6.15 -11.08 10.33
C ILE A 185 -6.83 -9.76 10.64
N PRO A 186 -7.15 -8.94 9.62
CA PRO A 186 -7.96 -7.75 9.81
C PRO A 186 -9.33 -8.10 10.36
N ILE A 187 -9.78 -7.35 11.35
CA ILE A 187 -11.07 -7.50 11.99
C ILE A 187 -11.85 -6.20 11.75
N HIS A 188 -12.99 -6.32 11.07
CA HIS A 188 -13.93 -5.22 10.88
C HIS A 188 -15.17 -5.46 11.72
N LEU A 189 -15.41 -4.59 12.70
CA LEU A 189 -16.63 -4.61 13.52
C LEU A 189 -17.32 -3.26 13.36
N GLU A 190 -18.50 -3.28 12.75
CA GLU A 190 -19.31 -2.10 12.44
C GLU A 190 -18.52 -1.06 11.63
N VAL A 191 -17.94 -0.08 12.31
CA VAL A 191 -17.22 1.06 11.74
C VAL A 191 -15.72 1.06 12.08
N HIS A 192 -15.25 0.03 12.78
CA HIS A 192 -13.90 0.01 13.36
C HIS A 192 -13.04 -1.13 12.80
N TRP A 193 -11.82 -0.76 12.41
CA TRP A 193 -10.78 -1.69 12.01
C TRP A 193 -9.83 -1.99 13.17
N SER A 194 -9.59 -3.28 13.40
CA SER A 194 -8.58 -3.80 14.33
C SER A 194 -7.83 -4.97 13.70
N LEU A 195 -6.80 -5.48 14.37
CA LEU A 195 -5.95 -6.54 13.84
C LEU A 195 -5.74 -7.64 14.88
N ILE A 196 -6.04 -8.88 14.51
CA ILE A 196 -5.51 -10.05 15.21
C ILE A 196 -4.26 -10.53 14.49
N THR A 197 -3.25 -10.92 15.26
CA THR A 197 -2.11 -11.64 14.72
C THR A 197 -1.92 -12.97 15.42
N VAL A 198 -1.33 -13.91 14.70
CA VAL A 198 -0.97 -15.23 15.21
C VAL A 198 0.50 -15.48 14.91
N ASN A 199 1.33 -15.50 15.96
CA ASN A 199 2.69 -16.02 15.84
C ASN A 199 2.62 -17.55 15.95
N ILE A 200 2.89 -18.23 14.83
CA ILE A 200 2.75 -19.70 14.74
C ILE A 200 3.82 -20.40 15.58
N PRO A 201 5.14 -20.09 15.48
CA PRO A 201 6.17 -20.73 16.29
C PRO A 201 5.94 -20.63 17.80
N SER A 202 5.58 -19.44 18.28
CA SER A 202 5.36 -19.21 19.73
C SER A 202 3.94 -19.52 20.19
N ARG A 203 3.02 -19.80 19.26
CA ARG A 203 1.59 -20.06 19.51
C ARG A 203 0.89 -18.93 20.26
N ILE A 204 1.25 -17.68 19.95
CA ILE A 204 0.69 -16.49 20.59
C ILE A 204 -0.31 -15.82 19.65
N ILE A 205 -1.53 -15.60 20.14
CA ILE A 205 -2.55 -14.79 19.49
C ILE A 205 -2.58 -13.42 20.17
N SER A 206 -2.34 -12.36 19.40
CA SER A 206 -2.28 -10.99 19.91
C SER A 206 -3.35 -10.12 19.25
N PHE A 207 -3.96 -9.21 20.01
CA PHE A 207 -4.96 -8.24 19.53
C PHE A 207 -4.35 -6.84 19.49
N TYR A 208 -4.50 -6.15 18.36
CA TYR A 208 -4.00 -4.80 18.14
C TYR A 208 -5.17 -3.88 17.81
N ASP A 209 -5.35 -2.88 18.65
CA ASP A 209 -6.44 -1.92 18.55
C ASP A 209 -5.92 -0.52 18.86
N SER A 210 -6.08 0.39 17.91
CA SER A 210 -5.62 1.78 18.05
C SER A 210 -6.51 2.62 18.97
N GLN A 211 -7.70 2.15 19.36
CA GLN A 211 -8.56 2.79 20.37
C GLN A 211 -8.48 2.10 21.74
N GLY A 212 -7.67 1.05 21.87
CA GLY A 212 -7.52 0.28 23.11
C GLY A 212 -8.74 -0.59 23.42
N ILE A 213 -9.63 -0.81 22.44
CA ILE A 213 -10.77 -1.71 22.60
C ILE A 213 -10.27 -3.15 22.54
N HIS A 214 -10.84 -4.05 23.36
CA HIS A 214 -10.47 -5.46 23.35
C HIS A 214 -11.69 -6.37 23.18
N PHE A 215 -11.81 -6.97 22.01
CA PHE A 215 -12.89 -7.90 21.68
C PHE A 215 -12.47 -9.36 21.94
N LYS A 216 -12.66 -9.83 23.18
CA LYS A 216 -12.26 -11.19 23.61
C LYS A 216 -12.82 -12.29 22.70
N PHE A 217 -14.07 -12.14 22.25
CA PHE A 217 -14.72 -13.12 21.38
C PHE A 217 -14.01 -13.29 20.03
N CYS A 218 -13.42 -12.23 19.45
CA CYS A 218 -12.67 -12.31 18.20
C CYS A 218 -11.45 -13.23 18.36
N VAL A 219 -10.70 -13.05 19.45
CA VAL A 219 -9.53 -13.89 19.76
C VAL A 219 -9.93 -15.35 19.98
N GLU A 220 -11.05 -15.58 20.68
CA GLU A 220 -11.58 -16.94 20.88
C GLU A 220 -12.03 -17.61 19.58
N ASN A 221 -12.63 -16.85 18.66
CA ASN A 221 -13.02 -17.36 17.34
C ASN A 221 -11.79 -17.76 16.52
N ILE A 222 -10.73 -16.95 16.51
CA ILE A 222 -9.48 -17.29 15.83
C ILE A 222 -8.81 -18.51 16.47
N ARG A 223 -8.79 -18.61 17.81
CA ARG A 223 -8.29 -19.82 18.49
C ARG A 223 -9.06 -21.07 18.05
N LYS A 224 -10.41 -21.03 18.06
CA LYS A 224 -11.26 -22.15 17.62
C LYS A 224 -11.00 -22.52 16.15
N TYR A 225 -10.80 -21.53 15.29
CA TYR A 225 -10.43 -21.74 13.90
C TYR A 225 -9.09 -22.47 13.78
N LEU A 226 -8.03 -22.01 14.45
CA LEU A 226 -6.69 -22.62 14.40
C LEU A 226 -6.72 -24.08 14.87
N LEU A 227 -7.44 -24.38 15.95
CA LEU A 227 -7.59 -25.76 16.45
C LEU A 227 -8.30 -26.66 15.42
N THR A 228 -9.33 -26.13 14.75
CA THR A 228 -10.09 -26.87 13.75
C THR A 228 -9.26 -27.08 12.48
N GLU A 229 -8.60 -26.03 11.98
CA GLU A 229 -7.69 -26.12 10.83
C GLU A 229 -6.55 -27.10 11.11
N ALA A 230 -5.95 -27.07 12.32
CA ALA A 230 -4.89 -28.00 12.70
C ALA A 230 -5.37 -29.46 12.66
N LYS A 231 -6.57 -29.73 13.21
CA LYS A 231 -7.17 -31.06 13.15
C LYS A 231 -7.40 -31.52 11.71
N GLU A 232 -8.01 -30.67 10.88
CA GLU A 232 -8.34 -30.99 9.48
C GLU A 232 -7.12 -31.13 8.58
N LYS A 233 -6.01 -30.47 8.91
CA LYS A 233 -4.72 -30.57 8.21
C LYS A 233 -3.78 -31.61 8.81
N ASN A 234 -4.23 -32.41 9.78
CA ASN A 234 -3.43 -33.42 10.48
C ASN A 234 -2.13 -32.84 11.08
N ARG A 235 -2.27 -31.74 11.84
CA ARG A 235 -1.20 -31.01 12.51
C ARG A 235 -1.34 -31.12 14.04
N PRO A 236 -1.10 -32.30 14.64
CA PRO A 236 -1.32 -32.54 16.06
C PRO A 236 -0.53 -31.60 16.97
N GLU A 237 0.62 -31.12 16.52
CA GLU A 237 1.49 -30.19 17.24
C GLU A 237 0.82 -28.85 17.55
N PHE A 238 -0.21 -28.45 16.79
CA PHE A 238 -0.95 -27.19 16.95
C PHE A 238 -2.34 -27.35 17.61
N LEU A 239 -2.66 -28.51 18.18
CA LEU A 239 -3.93 -28.72 18.90
C LEU A 239 -3.95 -28.15 20.32
N GLN A 240 -2.81 -27.71 20.85
CA GLN A 240 -2.69 -27.15 22.20
C GLN A 240 -1.58 -26.10 22.32
N GLY A 241 -1.54 -25.40 23.45
CA GLY A 241 -0.48 -24.42 23.78
C GLY A 241 -0.71 -23.01 23.25
N TRP A 242 -1.89 -22.70 22.71
CA TRP A 242 -2.24 -21.36 22.21
C TRP A 242 -2.50 -20.36 23.34
N GLN A 243 -1.64 -19.36 23.44
CA GLN A 243 -1.75 -18.28 24.44
C GLN A 243 -2.34 -17.01 23.81
N THR A 244 -2.95 -16.17 24.65
CA THR A 244 -3.36 -14.82 24.24
C THR A 244 -2.43 -13.81 24.89
N ALA A 245 -1.86 -12.92 24.10
CA ALA A 245 -1.11 -11.78 24.60
C ALA A 245 -1.97 -10.51 24.58
N VAL A 246 -1.88 -9.74 25.66
CA VAL A 246 -2.40 -8.36 25.68
C VAL A 246 -1.31 -7.47 25.14
N THR A 247 -1.54 -6.89 23.96
CA THR A 247 -0.59 -5.98 23.36
C THR A 247 -0.66 -4.64 24.08
N LYS A 248 0.29 -4.39 24.97
CA LYS A 248 0.45 -3.09 25.66
C LYS A 248 1.40 -2.21 24.86
N CYS A 249 1.32 -0.90 25.08
CA CYS A 249 2.29 0.07 24.56
C CYS A 249 2.39 0.14 23.03
N ILE A 250 1.28 -0.06 22.33
CA ILE A 250 1.20 0.23 20.89
C ILE A 250 0.76 1.68 20.67
N PRO A 251 1.14 2.32 19.55
CA PRO A 251 0.60 3.61 19.17
C PRO A 251 -0.94 3.62 19.19
N GLN A 252 -1.54 4.73 19.58
CA GLN A 252 -3.01 4.86 19.66
C GLN A 252 -3.47 6.00 18.75
N GLN A 253 -4.64 5.83 18.15
CA GLN A 253 -5.28 6.88 17.38
C GLN A 253 -5.88 7.93 18.32
N LYS A 254 -5.96 9.18 17.86
CA LYS A 254 -6.60 10.31 18.57
C LYS A 254 -7.78 10.90 17.78
N ASN A 255 -8.23 10.23 16.73
CA ASN A 255 -9.42 10.56 15.95
C ASN A 255 -10.28 9.30 15.75
N ASP A 256 -11.34 9.38 14.97
CA ASP A 256 -12.30 8.31 14.67
C ASP A 256 -12.03 7.58 13.34
N SER A 257 -11.08 8.04 12.54
CA SER A 257 -10.96 7.68 11.12
C SER A 257 -9.70 6.92 10.74
N ASP A 258 -8.66 6.97 11.56
CA ASP A 258 -7.37 6.37 11.21
C ASP A 258 -7.24 4.89 11.60
N CYS A 259 -8.27 4.25 12.17
CA CYS A 259 -8.20 2.85 12.62
C CYS A 259 -7.67 1.90 11.52
N GLY A 260 -8.16 2.05 10.28
CA GLY A 260 -7.67 1.28 9.13
C GLY A 260 -6.21 1.59 8.78
N VAL A 261 -5.78 2.84 8.89
CA VAL A 261 -4.39 3.26 8.61
C VAL A 261 -3.44 2.67 9.66
N PHE A 262 -3.83 2.70 10.94
CA PHE A 262 -3.10 2.05 12.02
C PHE A 262 -2.99 0.54 11.78
N VAL A 263 -4.07 -0.14 11.39
CA VAL A 263 -4.05 -1.57 11.04
C VAL A 263 -3.03 -1.86 9.93
N LEU A 264 -3.00 -1.07 8.85
CA LEU A 264 -2.03 -1.27 7.77
C LEU A 264 -0.60 -0.98 8.21
N GLN A 265 -0.39 0.03 9.05
CA GLN A 265 0.92 0.34 9.60
C GLN A 265 1.42 -0.76 10.56
N TYR A 266 0.56 -1.31 11.42
CA TYR A 266 0.89 -2.47 12.25
C TYR A 266 1.28 -3.67 11.40
N CYS A 267 0.48 -3.98 10.35
CA CYS A 267 0.76 -5.08 9.43
C CYS A 267 2.15 -4.95 8.81
N LYS A 268 2.49 -3.76 8.29
CA LYS A 268 3.79 -3.49 7.69
C LYS A 268 4.92 -3.67 8.71
N CYS A 269 4.82 -3.04 9.88
CA CYS A 269 5.86 -3.13 10.91
C CYS A 269 6.09 -4.58 11.36
N LEU A 270 5.03 -5.33 11.65
CA LEU A 270 5.14 -6.72 12.09
C LEU A 270 5.67 -7.65 10.99
N ALA A 271 5.25 -7.43 9.73
CA ALA A 271 5.73 -8.21 8.61
C ALA A 271 7.24 -8.02 8.37
N LEU A 272 7.72 -6.78 8.49
CA LEU A 272 9.11 -6.39 8.23
C LEU A 272 10.01 -6.39 9.49
N ASP A 273 9.53 -6.93 10.62
CA ASP A 273 10.24 -6.91 11.92
C ASP A 273 10.68 -5.51 12.38
N GLN A 274 9.91 -4.48 12.02
CA GLN A 274 10.17 -3.10 12.41
C GLN A 274 9.44 -2.76 13.72
N PRO A 275 10.05 -1.96 14.61
CA PRO A 275 9.38 -1.48 15.81
C PRO A 275 8.26 -0.49 15.47
N PHE A 276 7.29 -0.35 16.35
CA PHE A 276 6.23 0.66 16.22
C PHE A 276 6.72 2.05 16.60
N GLN A 277 7.54 2.64 15.73
CA GLN A 277 8.07 4.01 15.87
C GLN A 277 7.23 4.99 15.06
N PHE A 278 5.97 5.15 15.42
CA PHE A 278 5.06 6.11 14.81
C PHE A 278 4.00 6.58 15.80
N SER A 279 3.39 7.73 15.55
CA SER A 279 2.30 8.28 16.35
C SER A 279 1.11 8.70 15.47
N GLN A 280 0.05 9.19 16.09
CA GLN A 280 -1.06 9.83 15.38
C GLN A 280 -0.60 10.99 14.48
N GLU A 281 0.47 11.71 14.84
CA GLU A 281 0.96 12.85 14.04
C GLU A 281 1.54 12.39 12.68
N ASP A 282 1.92 11.12 12.56
CA ASP A 282 2.44 10.55 11.32
C ASP A 282 1.34 10.16 10.33
N MET A 283 0.08 10.01 10.76
CA MET A 283 -1.00 9.43 9.93
C MET A 283 -1.20 10.15 8.58
N PRO A 284 -1.13 11.50 8.47
CA PRO A 284 -1.18 12.17 7.16
C PRO A 284 -0.05 11.75 6.21
N ARG A 285 1.15 11.50 6.73
CA ARG A 285 2.30 10.99 5.96
C ARG A 285 2.12 9.52 5.62
N VAL A 286 1.65 8.71 6.56
CA VAL A 286 1.40 7.27 6.37
C VAL A 286 0.33 7.04 5.30
N ARG A 287 -0.78 7.79 5.32
CA ARG A 287 -1.83 7.75 4.28
C ARG A 287 -1.26 8.00 2.88
N LYS A 288 -0.45 9.05 2.73
CA LYS A 288 0.25 9.37 1.46
C LYS A 288 1.22 8.28 1.03
N ARG A 289 1.93 7.67 1.99
CA ARG A 289 2.82 6.54 1.71
C ARG A 289 2.03 5.33 1.21
N ILE A 290 0.96 4.94 1.89
CA ILE A 290 0.09 3.82 1.49
C ILE A 290 -0.46 4.06 0.08
N TYR A 291 -0.95 5.27 -0.21
CA TYR A 291 -1.40 5.63 -1.56
C TYR A 291 -0.31 5.40 -2.61
N LYS A 292 0.90 5.89 -2.35
CA LYS A 292 2.05 5.74 -3.25
C LYS A 292 2.42 4.26 -3.43
N GLU A 293 2.48 3.50 -2.34
CA GLU A 293 2.78 2.05 -2.33
C GLU A 293 1.75 1.25 -3.14
N LEU A 294 0.46 1.58 -3.04
CA LEU A 294 -0.60 0.96 -3.84
C LEU A 294 -0.44 1.27 -5.32
N CYS A 295 -0.23 2.53 -5.69
CA CYS A 295 -0.02 2.95 -7.08
C CYS A 295 1.24 2.33 -7.69
N GLU A 296 2.30 2.18 -6.89
CA GLU A 296 3.57 1.57 -7.30
C GLU A 296 3.52 0.04 -7.27
N ARG A 297 2.57 -0.54 -6.51
CA ARG A 297 2.42 -1.97 -6.25
C ARG A 297 3.66 -2.55 -5.55
N GLN A 298 4.20 -1.78 -4.63
CA GLN A 298 5.41 -2.13 -3.90
C GLN A 298 5.43 -1.40 -2.55
N LEU A 299 5.87 -2.08 -1.49
CA LEU A 299 6.16 -1.43 -0.22
C LEU A 299 7.45 -0.62 -0.33
N ILE A 300 7.43 0.60 0.19
CA ILE A 300 8.58 1.51 0.18
C ILE A 300 9.22 1.43 1.57
N ASP A 301 10.52 1.12 1.64
CA ASP A 301 11.26 1.09 2.92
C ASP A 301 11.31 2.45 3.63
#